data_AF-A0A481DHI5-F1
#
_entry.id   AF-A0A481DHI5-F1
#
_cell.length_a   1.000
_cell.length_b   1.000
_cell.length_c   1.000
_cell.angle_alpha   90.00
_cell.angle_beta   90.00
_cell.angle_gamma   90.00
#
_symmetry.space_group_name_H-M   'P 1'
#
loop_
_entity.id
_entity.type
_entity.pdbx_description
1 polymer ?
#
loop_
_entity_poly.entity_id
_entity_poly.type
_entity_poly.pdbx_seq_one_letter_code
_entity_poly.pdbx_strand_id
1 'polypeptide(L)'
;MSVLLPGPSLHPSPQVPDCCPGFFGTLCEPCPGGLGGVCSGHGQCQDRVLGSGECRCHEGFHGTACEMCELGRYGPNCTGVCNCAHGLCQEGLRGDGSCVCNVGWQGIRCDQEITGPQCPQKCDPNANCLQDSAAAPACVCAAGYSGNGTYCSEVDLCAQDHGGCSPHANCTNVAPGQRTCTCWDGYTGDGEICQEANSCLIRHGGCHKHADCIPTGPQQVSCSCREGYSGDGIRTCDLLDPCSQNNGGCSLHAVCKSTGDGQRTCTCDAAHTVGDGFTCRARVGLELLRDKQASFFSLYLLEYKELKGDGPFTIFVPHADLMTNLSQDEMARIRANRQLVFRYHVVGCRQLRSQELLEEGYATTLSGHPLRFSEREGSIYINDFARVVSSDQEAVNGVLHFIDRVLLPPQVLHWEPDTAPIPRV
;
A
#
# COMPACT_ATOMS: atom_id res chain seq x y z
N MET A 1 -3.67 40.25 -27.05
CA MET A 1 -4.74 39.24 -27.11
C MET A 1 -4.07 37.90 -26.97
N SER A 2 -4.07 37.39 -25.75
CA SER A 2 -3.23 36.29 -25.28
C SER A 2 -3.72 34.96 -25.84
N VAL A 3 -2.79 34.16 -26.37
CA VAL A 3 -2.97 32.75 -26.67
C VAL A 3 -2.78 32.00 -25.35
N LEU A 4 -3.86 31.45 -24.79
CA LEU A 4 -3.82 30.55 -23.64
C LEU A 4 -3.72 29.12 -24.17
N LEU A 5 -2.56 28.50 -23.95
CA LEU A 5 -2.38 27.06 -24.08
C LEU A 5 -3.04 26.37 -22.87
N PRO A 6 -3.79 25.26 -23.04
CA PRO A 6 -4.21 24.45 -21.91
C PRO A 6 -3.00 23.67 -21.37
N GLY A 7 -2.67 23.88 -20.10
CA GLY A 7 -1.62 23.14 -19.40
C GLY A 7 -2.03 21.68 -19.13
N PRO A 8 -1.06 20.76 -19.01
CA PRO A 8 -1.34 19.40 -18.61
C PRO A 8 -1.56 19.38 -17.09
N SER A 9 -2.77 19.06 -16.66
CA SER A 9 -3.03 18.62 -15.29
C SER A 9 -3.90 17.39 -15.36
N LEU A 10 -3.28 16.24 -15.06
CA LEU A 10 -3.89 15.03 -14.54
C LEU A 10 -2.70 14.17 -14.10
N HIS A 11 -2.27 14.35 -12.86
CA HIS A 11 -1.61 13.25 -12.16
C HIS A 11 -2.55 12.05 -12.25
N PRO A 12 -2.12 10.89 -12.78
CA PRO A 12 -2.93 9.70 -12.66
C PRO A 12 -3.05 9.43 -11.16
N SER A 13 -4.27 9.46 -10.65
CA SER A 13 -4.60 8.77 -9.40
C SER A 13 -3.92 7.41 -9.46
N PRO A 14 -3.21 6.95 -8.41
CA PRO A 14 -2.58 5.65 -8.43
C PRO A 14 -3.65 4.64 -8.79
N GLN A 15 -3.54 4.04 -9.98
CA GLN A 15 -4.46 2.99 -10.39
C GLN A 15 -4.23 1.87 -9.39
N VAL A 16 -5.18 1.70 -8.46
CA VAL A 16 -5.19 0.51 -7.60
C VAL A 16 -5.21 -0.67 -8.57
N PRO A 17 -4.22 -1.58 -8.51
CA PRO A 17 -4.19 -2.73 -9.40
C PRO A 17 -5.51 -3.49 -9.27
N ASP A 18 -6.19 -3.68 -10.39
CA ASP A 18 -7.46 -4.42 -10.45
C ASP A 18 -7.25 -5.75 -11.16
N CYS A 19 -8.09 -6.73 -10.85
CA CYS A 19 -8.02 -8.05 -11.43
C CYS A 19 -8.52 -8.05 -12.89
N CYS A 20 -7.95 -8.95 -13.69
CA CYS A 20 -8.48 -9.27 -15.01
C CYS A 20 -9.91 -9.84 -14.89
N PRO A 21 -10.76 -9.68 -15.92
CA PRO A 21 -12.08 -10.32 -15.95
C PRO A 21 -11.99 -11.82 -15.69
N GLY A 22 -12.90 -12.34 -14.86
CA GLY A 22 -12.89 -13.74 -14.41
C GLY A 22 -11.95 -14.06 -13.24
N PHE A 23 -11.31 -13.04 -12.65
CA PHE A 23 -10.53 -13.16 -11.42
C PHE A 23 -11.04 -12.17 -10.36
N PHE A 24 -10.99 -12.56 -9.08
CA PHE A 24 -11.59 -11.81 -7.99
C PHE A 24 -10.71 -11.71 -6.73
N GLY A 25 -11.05 -10.77 -5.86
CA GLY A 25 -10.39 -10.57 -4.57
C GLY A 25 -9.01 -9.90 -4.66
N THR A 26 -8.39 -9.66 -3.51
CA THR A 26 -7.09 -8.95 -3.41
C THR A 26 -5.91 -9.75 -3.98
N LEU A 27 -6.08 -11.06 -4.15
CA LEU A 27 -5.08 -11.97 -4.72
C LEU A 27 -5.39 -12.35 -6.18
N CYS A 28 -6.47 -11.81 -6.76
CA CYS A 28 -6.94 -12.13 -8.11
C CYS A 28 -7.02 -13.65 -8.36
N GLU A 29 -7.84 -14.34 -7.56
CA GLU A 29 -8.12 -15.76 -7.69
C GLU A 29 -9.10 -16.01 -8.84
N PRO A 30 -8.99 -17.13 -9.58
CA PRO A 30 -9.90 -17.41 -10.68
C PRO A 30 -11.32 -17.70 -10.16
N CYS A 31 -12.33 -17.16 -10.82
CA CYS A 31 -13.73 -17.53 -10.58
C CYS A 31 -13.93 -19.05 -10.77
N PRO A 32 -14.87 -19.67 -10.03
CA PRO A 32 -15.11 -21.11 -10.11
C PRO A 32 -15.65 -21.52 -11.49
N GLY A 33 -15.39 -22.78 -11.89
CA GLY A 33 -15.93 -23.38 -13.13
C GLY A 33 -14.93 -24.17 -13.99
N GLY A 34 -13.64 -24.18 -13.62
CA GLY A 34 -12.65 -25.13 -14.14
C GLY A 34 -12.58 -25.19 -15.67
N LEU A 35 -12.77 -26.38 -16.25
CA LEU A 35 -12.76 -26.60 -17.70
C LEU A 35 -13.91 -25.91 -18.45
N GLY A 36 -15.02 -25.61 -17.77
CA GLY A 36 -16.17 -24.88 -18.34
C GLY A 36 -15.96 -23.37 -18.40
N GLY A 37 -14.85 -22.85 -17.86
CA GLY A 37 -14.58 -21.41 -17.76
C GLY A 37 -15.32 -20.76 -16.59
N VAL A 38 -15.48 -19.44 -16.63
CA VAL A 38 -16.11 -18.68 -15.54
C VAL A 38 -17.56 -19.14 -15.33
N CYS A 39 -17.89 -19.56 -14.11
CA CYS A 39 -19.19 -20.12 -13.74
C CYS A 39 -19.64 -21.24 -14.69
N SER A 40 -18.71 -22.11 -15.08
CA SER A 40 -18.92 -23.23 -16.00
C SER A 40 -19.53 -22.84 -17.36
N GLY A 41 -19.49 -21.56 -17.72
CA GLY A 41 -20.14 -21.02 -18.92
C GLY A 41 -21.66 -20.80 -18.77
N HIS A 42 -22.20 -20.98 -17.56
CA HIS A 42 -23.63 -20.94 -17.26
C HIS A 42 -23.99 -19.88 -16.21
N GLY A 43 -23.13 -18.88 -16.01
CA GLY A 43 -23.39 -17.80 -15.06
C GLY A 43 -22.48 -16.59 -15.22
N GLN A 44 -22.66 -15.63 -14.32
CA GLN A 44 -21.84 -14.41 -14.22
C GLN A 44 -21.15 -14.36 -12.85
N CYS A 45 -19.82 -14.19 -12.84
CA CYS A 45 -19.04 -14.10 -11.61
C CYS A 45 -18.98 -12.67 -11.08
N GLN A 46 -19.02 -12.51 -9.76
CA GLN A 46 -18.61 -11.28 -9.08
C GLN A 46 -17.08 -11.18 -9.09
N ASP A 47 -16.52 -10.74 -10.21
CA ASP A 47 -15.09 -10.57 -10.44
C ASP A 47 -14.56 -9.19 -9.97
N ARG A 48 -13.28 -8.89 -10.26
CA ARG A 48 -12.53 -7.68 -9.81
C ARG A 48 -12.00 -7.76 -8.37
N VAL A 49 -11.16 -6.79 -8.00
CA VAL A 49 -10.50 -6.74 -6.68
C VAL A 49 -11.47 -6.68 -5.49
N LEU A 50 -12.68 -6.14 -5.70
CA LEU A 50 -13.77 -6.10 -4.71
C LEU A 50 -14.78 -7.25 -4.86
N GLY A 51 -14.62 -8.09 -5.88
CA GLY A 51 -15.50 -9.22 -6.15
C GLY A 51 -15.32 -10.34 -5.13
N SER A 52 -16.42 -11.05 -4.84
CA SER A 52 -16.45 -12.19 -3.92
C SER A 52 -16.16 -13.53 -4.60
N GLY A 53 -16.16 -13.58 -5.94
CA GLY A 53 -16.04 -14.82 -6.71
C GLY A 53 -17.35 -15.60 -6.84
N GLU A 54 -18.43 -15.11 -6.25
CA GLU A 54 -19.74 -15.77 -6.28
C GLU A 54 -20.35 -15.76 -7.70
N CYS A 55 -20.85 -16.90 -8.13
CA CYS A 55 -21.50 -17.08 -9.42
C CYS A 55 -23.01 -16.87 -9.34
N ARG A 56 -23.52 -15.95 -10.15
CA ARG A 56 -24.96 -15.82 -10.42
C ARG A 56 -25.33 -16.68 -11.62
N CYS A 57 -26.01 -17.79 -11.38
CA CYS A 57 -26.37 -18.75 -12.42
C CYS A 57 -27.49 -18.26 -13.33
N HIS A 58 -27.43 -18.72 -14.58
CA HIS A 58 -28.51 -18.58 -15.54
C HIS A 58 -29.68 -19.52 -15.19
N GLU A 59 -30.87 -19.22 -15.72
CA GLU A 59 -32.08 -19.98 -15.44
C GLU A 59 -31.88 -21.48 -15.78
N GLY A 60 -32.29 -22.35 -14.86
CA GLY A 60 -32.16 -23.80 -15.02
C GLY A 60 -30.85 -24.38 -14.52
N PHE A 61 -29.86 -23.54 -14.18
CA PHE A 61 -28.57 -23.96 -13.62
C PHE A 61 -28.45 -23.55 -12.15
N HIS A 62 -27.74 -24.38 -11.38
CA HIS A 62 -27.41 -24.11 -9.98
C HIS A 62 -26.05 -24.72 -9.62
N GLY A 63 -25.62 -24.54 -8.37
CA GLY A 63 -24.31 -24.97 -7.88
C GLY A 63 -23.34 -23.80 -7.70
N THR A 64 -22.19 -24.08 -7.09
CA THR A 64 -21.16 -23.10 -6.74
C THR A 64 -20.58 -22.43 -7.98
N ALA A 65 -20.48 -23.18 -9.08
CA ALA A 65 -19.98 -22.75 -10.36
C ALA A 65 -21.03 -22.86 -11.48
N CYS A 66 -22.33 -22.96 -11.15
CA CYS A 66 -23.41 -23.18 -12.13
C CYS A 66 -23.22 -24.43 -12.99
N GLU A 67 -22.63 -25.47 -12.41
CA GLU A 67 -22.21 -26.71 -13.03
C GLU A 67 -23.29 -27.80 -13.02
N MET A 68 -24.39 -27.58 -12.31
CA MET A 68 -25.50 -28.54 -12.19
C MET A 68 -26.80 -27.96 -12.77
N CYS A 69 -27.74 -28.84 -13.07
CA CYS A 69 -29.11 -28.44 -13.39
C CYS A 69 -29.93 -28.32 -12.10
N GLU A 70 -30.81 -27.32 -12.01
CA GLU A 70 -31.79 -27.27 -10.93
C GLU A 70 -32.57 -28.60 -10.82
N LEU A 71 -32.98 -28.94 -9.61
CA LEU A 71 -33.71 -30.17 -9.31
C LEU A 71 -34.87 -30.42 -10.29
N GLY A 72 -34.93 -31.62 -10.86
CA GLY A 72 -35.94 -32.01 -11.83
C GLY A 72 -35.69 -31.50 -13.25
N ARG A 73 -34.51 -30.94 -13.56
CA ARG A 73 -34.10 -30.58 -14.92
C ARG A 73 -32.97 -31.45 -15.45
N TYR A 74 -32.90 -31.61 -16.77
CA TYR A 74 -31.90 -32.46 -17.40
C TYR A 74 -31.44 -31.97 -18.79
N GLY A 75 -30.36 -32.59 -19.25
CA GLY A 75 -29.73 -32.34 -20.54
C GLY A 75 -28.65 -31.25 -20.47
N PRO A 76 -27.86 -31.09 -21.53
CA PRO A 76 -26.65 -30.25 -21.52
C PRO A 76 -26.94 -28.75 -21.32
N ASN A 77 -28.18 -28.32 -21.54
CA ASN A 77 -28.63 -26.94 -21.32
C ASN A 77 -29.67 -26.83 -20.19
N CYS A 78 -29.91 -27.90 -19.42
CA CYS A 78 -30.91 -27.95 -18.34
C CYS A 78 -32.33 -27.50 -18.74
N THR A 79 -32.70 -27.66 -20.03
CA THR A 79 -34.02 -27.27 -20.55
C THR A 79 -35.05 -28.38 -20.43
N GLY A 80 -34.62 -29.64 -20.37
CA GLY A 80 -35.50 -30.78 -20.14
C GLY A 80 -36.08 -30.73 -18.73
N VAL A 81 -37.34 -31.13 -18.56
CA VAL A 81 -38.04 -31.17 -17.27
C VAL A 81 -38.51 -32.60 -17.02
N CYS A 82 -38.14 -33.16 -15.87
CA CYS A 82 -38.52 -34.48 -15.44
C CYS A 82 -40.04 -34.59 -15.26
N ASN A 83 -40.62 -35.69 -15.74
CA ASN A 83 -42.06 -35.94 -15.69
C ASN A 83 -42.36 -37.36 -15.21
N CYS A 84 -41.65 -37.80 -14.18
CA CYS A 84 -41.86 -39.08 -13.51
C CYS A 84 -42.90 -38.89 -12.39
N ALA A 85 -44.01 -39.61 -12.44
CA ALA A 85 -45.04 -39.53 -11.40
C ALA A 85 -44.59 -40.23 -10.11
N HIS A 86 -44.11 -41.48 -10.21
CA HIS A 86 -43.67 -42.28 -9.07
C HIS A 86 -42.34 -42.99 -9.33
N GLY A 87 -41.27 -42.22 -9.54
CA GLY A 87 -39.94 -42.75 -9.80
C GLY A 87 -38.85 -41.70 -9.70
N LEU A 88 -37.59 -42.15 -9.81
CA LEU A 88 -36.42 -41.28 -9.93
C LEU A 88 -36.16 -40.97 -11.40
N CYS A 89 -35.89 -39.70 -11.68
CA CYS A 89 -35.55 -39.21 -13.01
C CYS A 89 -34.03 -39.22 -13.21
N GLN A 90 -33.56 -39.56 -14.41
CA GLN A 90 -32.18 -39.30 -14.81
C GLN A 90 -31.99 -37.80 -15.10
N GLU A 91 -31.75 -37.04 -14.03
CA GLU A 91 -31.56 -35.59 -14.06
C GLU A 91 -30.10 -35.15 -14.29
N GLY A 92 -29.87 -33.84 -14.39
CA GLY A 92 -28.54 -33.25 -14.55
C GLY A 92 -28.05 -33.14 -16.00
N LEU A 93 -26.84 -32.63 -16.19
CA LEU A 93 -26.29 -32.26 -17.51
C LEU A 93 -26.15 -33.44 -18.49
N ARG A 94 -25.92 -34.65 -17.96
CA ARG A 94 -25.83 -35.90 -18.74
C ARG A 94 -27.12 -36.70 -18.74
N GLY A 95 -28.13 -36.27 -17.97
CA GLY A 95 -29.41 -36.91 -17.87
C GLY A 95 -30.21 -36.79 -19.16
N ASP A 96 -31.02 -37.81 -19.44
CA ASP A 96 -31.92 -37.87 -20.60
C ASP A 96 -33.41 -37.76 -20.20
N GLY A 97 -33.69 -37.62 -18.90
CA GLY A 97 -35.03 -37.49 -18.34
C GLY A 97 -35.80 -38.81 -18.23
N SER A 98 -35.16 -39.95 -18.48
CA SER A 98 -35.80 -41.26 -18.33
C SER A 98 -36.12 -41.56 -16.86
N CYS A 99 -37.21 -42.28 -16.64
CA CYS A 99 -37.72 -42.60 -15.31
C CYS A 99 -37.41 -44.04 -14.90
N VAL A 100 -36.90 -44.22 -13.69
CA VAL A 100 -36.81 -45.51 -13.02
C VAL A 100 -37.88 -45.55 -11.93
N CYS A 101 -38.81 -46.51 -12.00
CA CYS A 101 -40.00 -46.49 -11.16
C CYS A 101 -39.76 -47.02 -9.75
N ASN A 102 -40.45 -46.43 -8.78
CA ASN A 102 -40.52 -46.92 -7.40
C ASN A 102 -41.28 -48.25 -7.35
N VAL A 103 -41.17 -48.97 -6.23
CA VAL A 103 -41.90 -50.24 -6.03
C VAL A 103 -43.41 -50.03 -6.22
N GLY A 104 -44.04 -50.88 -7.03
CA GLY A 104 -45.47 -50.85 -7.35
C GLY A 104 -45.86 -50.04 -8.59
N TRP A 105 -44.90 -49.39 -9.28
CA TRP A 105 -45.17 -48.51 -10.43
C TRP A 105 -44.43 -48.94 -11.69
N GLN A 106 -45.04 -48.69 -12.86
CA GLN A 106 -44.51 -48.98 -14.18
C GLN A 106 -44.88 -47.92 -15.23
N GLY A 107 -44.40 -48.12 -16.46
CA GLY A 107 -44.60 -47.22 -17.58
C GLY A 107 -43.46 -46.20 -17.72
N ILE A 108 -43.36 -45.56 -18.89
CA ILE A 108 -42.28 -44.62 -19.22
C ILE A 108 -42.22 -43.40 -18.28
N ARG A 109 -43.33 -43.07 -17.61
CA ARG A 109 -43.46 -41.97 -16.65
C ARG A 109 -43.76 -42.46 -15.23
N CYS A 110 -43.76 -43.76 -14.98
CA CYS A 110 -44.10 -44.34 -13.68
C CYS A 110 -45.48 -43.90 -13.16
N ASP A 111 -46.46 -43.77 -14.06
CA ASP A 111 -47.82 -43.30 -13.80
C ASP A 111 -48.85 -44.44 -13.77
N GLN A 112 -48.39 -45.69 -13.92
CA GLN A 112 -49.24 -46.87 -13.94
C GLN A 112 -48.94 -47.79 -12.75
N GLU A 113 -49.96 -48.15 -11.97
CA GLU A 113 -49.82 -49.09 -10.87
C GLU A 113 -49.69 -50.53 -11.40
N ILE A 114 -48.83 -51.33 -10.77
CA ILE A 114 -48.63 -52.73 -11.13
C ILE A 114 -49.75 -53.57 -10.49
N THR A 115 -50.79 -53.86 -11.28
CA THR A 115 -51.91 -54.74 -10.87
C THR A 115 -51.76 -56.18 -11.37
N GLY A 116 -50.75 -56.46 -12.20
CA GLY A 116 -50.43 -57.78 -12.76
C GLY A 116 -49.26 -57.65 -13.73
N PRO A 117 -48.12 -58.34 -13.47
CA PRO A 117 -47.98 -59.77 -13.77
C PRO A 117 -47.55 -60.62 -12.56
N GLN A 118 -47.82 -61.92 -12.62
CA GLN A 118 -47.17 -62.92 -11.75
C GLN A 118 -45.85 -63.32 -12.40
N CYS A 119 -44.72 -62.86 -11.86
CA CYS A 119 -43.42 -63.30 -12.31
C CYS A 119 -43.25 -64.81 -12.03
N PRO A 120 -42.50 -65.56 -12.87
CA PRO A 120 -42.28 -67.00 -12.67
C PRO A 120 -41.56 -67.31 -11.35
N GLN A 121 -40.80 -66.35 -10.85
CA GLN A 121 -40.07 -66.37 -9.59
C GLN A 121 -40.52 -65.19 -8.72
N LYS A 122 -40.50 -65.36 -7.39
CA LYS A 122 -40.79 -64.29 -6.45
C LYS A 122 -39.69 -63.22 -6.53
N CYS A 123 -40.04 -62.00 -6.95
CA CYS A 123 -39.11 -60.88 -7.00
C CYS A 123 -38.66 -60.44 -5.60
N ASP A 124 -37.53 -59.74 -5.54
CA ASP A 124 -37.08 -59.03 -4.35
C ASP A 124 -38.14 -57.99 -3.92
N PRO A 125 -38.31 -57.70 -2.61
CA PRO A 125 -39.20 -56.63 -2.15
C PRO A 125 -38.91 -55.25 -2.77
N ASN A 126 -37.66 -54.99 -3.18
CA ASN A 126 -37.22 -53.76 -3.82
C ASN A 126 -37.18 -53.88 -5.35
N ALA A 127 -37.98 -54.76 -5.93
CA ALA A 127 -38.08 -54.96 -7.38
C ALA A 127 -39.54 -54.94 -7.86
N ASN A 128 -39.72 -54.50 -9.12
CA ASN A 128 -40.98 -54.51 -9.84
C ASN A 128 -41.01 -55.68 -10.82
N CYS A 129 -42.14 -56.39 -10.88
CA CYS A 129 -42.39 -57.39 -11.91
C CYS A 129 -42.97 -56.68 -13.15
N LEU A 130 -42.16 -56.55 -14.21
CA LEU A 130 -42.53 -55.83 -15.42
C LEU A 130 -42.73 -56.80 -16.58
N GLN A 131 -43.72 -56.54 -17.43
CA GLN A 131 -43.96 -57.29 -18.65
C GLN A 131 -43.76 -56.38 -19.85
N ASP A 132 -42.66 -56.57 -20.58
CA ASP A 132 -42.46 -55.88 -21.85
C ASP A 132 -43.27 -56.60 -22.95
N SER A 133 -43.81 -55.84 -23.88
CA SER A 133 -44.81 -56.22 -24.89
C SER A 133 -44.42 -57.42 -25.79
N ALA A 134 -43.17 -57.89 -25.72
CA ALA A 134 -42.62 -59.00 -26.49
C ALA A 134 -41.81 -60.03 -25.66
N ALA A 135 -41.70 -59.88 -24.33
CA ALA A 135 -40.86 -60.73 -23.47
C ALA A 135 -41.64 -61.34 -22.29
N ALA A 136 -41.07 -62.38 -21.67
CA ALA A 136 -41.61 -62.95 -20.43
C ALA A 136 -41.50 -61.93 -19.28
N PRO A 137 -42.46 -61.91 -18.33
CA PRO A 137 -42.40 -61.00 -17.18
C PRO A 137 -41.13 -61.26 -16.36
N ALA A 138 -40.41 -60.17 -16.07
CA ALA A 138 -39.12 -60.22 -15.40
C ALA A 138 -39.10 -59.26 -14.20
N CYS A 139 -38.36 -59.64 -13.15
CA CYS A 139 -38.11 -58.78 -12.02
C CYS A 139 -37.04 -57.75 -12.39
N VAL A 140 -37.30 -56.47 -12.15
CA VAL A 140 -36.38 -55.36 -12.37
C VAL A 140 -36.27 -54.58 -11.07
N CYS A 141 -35.06 -54.29 -10.59
CA CYS A 141 -34.88 -53.54 -9.36
C CYS A 141 -35.54 -52.15 -9.47
N ALA A 142 -36.20 -51.72 -8.39
CA ALA A 142 -36.85 -50.43 -8.30
C ALA A 142 -35.81 -49.30 -8.20
N ALA A 143 -36.28 -48.06 -8.31
CA ALA A 143 -35.44 -46.87 -8.23
C ALA A 143 -34.56 -46.86 -6.96
N GLY A 144 -33.26 -46.63 -7.15
CA GLY A 144 -32.28 -46.61 -6.06
C GLY A 144 -31.67 -47.97 -5.69
N TYR A 145 -32.07 -49.05 -6.38
CA TYR A 145 -31.56 -50.40 -6.16
C TYR A 145 -30.92 -50.97 -7.42
N SER A 146 -29.94 -51.86 -7.25
CA SER A 146 -29.27 -52.58 -8.34
C SER A 146 -29.16 -54.07 -8.04
N GLY A 147 -29.11 -54.89 -9.08
CA GLY A 147 -29.05 -56.35 -8.94
C GLY A 147 -29.72 -57.06 -10.12
N ASN A 148 -30.13 -58.30 -9.89
CA ASN A 148 -30.75 -59.15 -10.92
C ASN A 148 -32.29 -59.18 -10.85
N GLY A 149 -32.91 -58.35 -10.02
CA GLY A 149 -34.36 -58.29 -9.80
C GLY A 149 -34.91 -59.29 -8.79
N THR A 150 -34.26 -60.44 -8.61
CA THR A 150 -34.58 -61.39 -7.52
C THR A 150 -33.77 -61.15 -6.24
N TYR A 151 -32.66 -60.43 -6.38
CA TYR A 151 -31.85 -59.88 -5.31
C TYR A 151 -31.49 -58.45 -5.70
N CYS A 152 -31.96 -57.48 -4.93
CA CYS A 152 -31.72 -56.06 -5.16
C CYS A 152 -31.09 -55.45 -3.91
N SER A 153 -29.91 -54.85 -4.07
CA SER A 153 -29.22 -54.10 -3.02
C SER A 153 -29.25 -52.62 -3.31
N GLU A 154 -29.26 -51.80 -2.26
CA GLU A 154 -29.17 -50.35 -2.38
C GLU A 154 -27.95 -49.95 -3.20
N VAL A 155 -28.13 -48.98 -4.09
CA VAL A 155 -27.01 -48.40 -4.83
C VAL A 155 -26.25 -47.47 -3.91
N ASP A 156 -25.01 -47.83 -3.61
CA ASP A 156 -24.05 -46.96 -2.93
C ASP A 156 -23.38 -46.03 -3.95
N LEU A 157 -23.87 -44.80 -4.03
CA LEU A 157 -23.32 -43.79 -4.93
C LEU A 157 -21.95 -43.30 -4.44
N CYS A 158 -21.70 -43.26 -3.13
CA CYS A 158 -20.42 -42.81 -2.58
C CYS A 158 -19.26 -43.76 -2.91
N ALA A 159 -19.54 -45.04 -3.13
CA ALA A 159 -18.53 -46.02 -3.53
C ALA A 159 -18.01 -45.82 -4.98
N GLN A 160 -18.75 -45.13 -5.84
CA GLN A 160 -18.36 -44.86 -7.22
C GLN A 160 -17.98 -43.39 -7.40
N ASP A 161 -16.76 -43.11 -7.85
CA ASP A 161 -16.25 -41.75 -8.10
C ASP A 161 -16.50 -40.78 -6.91
N HIS A 162 -16.45 -41.29 -5.68
CA HIS A 162 -16.80 -40.54 -4.45
C HIS A 162 -18.19 -39.88 -4.52
N GLY A 163 -19.14 -40.48 -5.23
CA GLY A 163 -20.44 -39.93 -5.52
C GLY A 163 -20.41 -38.71 -6.43
N GLY A 164 -19.28 -38.29 -6.99
CA GLY A 164 -19.11 -36.98 -7.63
C GLY A 164 -18.93 -35.83 -6.63
N CYS A 165 -18.73 -36.12 -5.33
CA CYS A 165 -18.38 -35.10 -4.35
C CYS A 165 -16.95 -34.61 -4.56
N SER A 166 -16.67 -33.40 -4.09
CA SER A 166 -15.31 -32.84 -4.03
C SER A 166 -14.37 -33.79 -3.26
N PRO A 167 -13.06 -33.84 -3.60
CA PRO A 167 -12.06 -34.49 -2.75
C PRO A 167 -11.95 -33.86 -1.35
N HIS A 168 -12.45 -32.63 -1.16
CA HIS A 168 -12.52 -31.93 0.12
C HIS A 168 -13.92 -31.94 0.74
N ALA A 169 -14.74 -32.93 0.39
CA ALA A 169 -16.07 -33.15 0.95
C ALA A 169 -16.22 -34.56 1.52
N ASN A 170 -17.19 -34.73 2.40
CA ASN A 170 -17.67 -36.02 2.84
C ASN A 170 -18.91 -36.41 2.02
N CYS A 171 -18.91 -37.60 1.42
CA CYS A 171 -20.07 -38.18 0.78
C CYS A 171 -20.85 -39.03 1.79
N THR A 172 -22.16 -38.81 1.88
CA THR A 172 -23.04 -39.63 2.74
C THR A 172 -24.27 -40.07 1.97
N ASN A 173 -24.57 -41.38 2.00
CA ASN A 173 -25.80 -41.92 1.44
C ASN A 173 -26.97 -41.53 2.34
N VAL A 174 -28.02 -40.93 1.76
CA VAL A 174 -29.19 -40.42 2.51
C VAL A 174 -30.43 -41.28 2.27
N ALA A 175 -30.51 -41.95 1.13
CA ALA A 175 -31.54 -42.90 0.76
C ALA A 175 -31.02 -43.82 -0.36
N PRO A 176 -31.71 -44.93 -0.70
CA PRO A 176 -31.32 -45.78 -1.81
C PRO A 176 -31.13 -44.98 -3.12
N GLY A 177 -29.92 -45.02 -3.69
CA GLY A 177 -29.58 -44.26 -4.88
C GLY A 177 -29.63 -42.74 -4.73
N GLN A 178 -29.53 -42.21 -3.50
CA GLN A 178 -29.38 -40.77 -3.22
C GLN A 178 -28.25 -40.54 -2.24
N ARG A 179 -27.44 -39.50 -2.50
CA ARG A 179 -26.33 -39.08 -1.67
C ARG A 179 -26.31 -37.58 -1.47
N THR A 180 -25.69 -37.13 -0.39
CA THR A 180 -25.37 -35.72 -0.16
C THR A 180 -23.87 -35.55 0.03
N CYS A 181 -23.34 -34.43 -0.45
CA CYS A 181 -21.97 -34.02 -0.25
C CYS A 181 -21.93 -32.88 0.77
N THR A 182 -20.95 -32.87 1.67
CA THR A 182 -20.75 -31.76 2.61
C THR A 182 -19.27 -31.41 2.67
N CYS A 183 -18.90 -30.16 2.36
CA CYS A 183 -17.50 -29.71 2.44
C CYS A 183 -16.93 -29.91 3.85
N TRP A 184 -15.63 -30.22 3.93
CA TRP A 184 -14.91 -30.30 5.20
C TRP A 184 -14.80 -28.93 5.88
N ASP A 185 -14.52 -28.94 7.18
CA ASP A 185 -14.23 -27.73 7.93
C ASP A 185 -13.09 -26.94 7.28
N GLY A 186 -13.33 -25.67 6.98
CA GLY A 186 -12.37 -24.80 6.29
C GLY A 186 -12.55 -24.70 4.79
N TYR A 187 -13.55 -25.38 4.23
CA TYR A 187 -13.97 -25.24 2.84
C TYR A 187 -15.41 -24.74 2.76
N THR A 188 -15.76 -24.11 1.64
CA THR A 188 -17.10 -23.58 1.34
C THR A 188 -17.54 -23.99 -0.06
N GLY A 189 -18.85 -24.16 -0.24
CA GLY A 189 -19.46 -24.59 -1.50
C GLY A 189 -20.65 -25.52 -1.26
N ASP A 190 -21.05 -26.25 -2.30
CA ASP A 190 -22.19 -27.18 -2.30
C ASP A 190 -21.81 -28.64 -2.00
N GLY A 191 -20.52 -28.94 -1.81
CA GLY A 191 -20.02 -30.28 -1.54
C GLY A 191 -19.55 -31.04 -2.80
N GLU A 192 -20.02 -30.68 -3.99
CA GLU A 192 -19.45 -31.16 -5.26
C GLU A 192 -18.25 -30.30 -5.65
N ILE A 193 -18.39 -28.99 -5.45
CA ILE A 193 -17.28 -28.03 -5.48
C ILE A 193 -17.08 -27.51 -4.05
N CYS A 194 -15.86 -27.69 -3.54
CA CYS A 194 -15.42 -27.15 -2.26
C CYS A 194 -14.17 -26.33 -2.49
N GLN A 195 -14.26 -25.03 -2.24
CA GLN A 195 -13.14 -24.09 -2.31
C GLN A 195 -12.68 -23.72 -0.91
N GLU A 196 -11.43 -23.32 -0.76
CA GLU A 196 -10.90 -22.88 0.53
C GLU A 196 -11.73 -21.70 1.06
N ALA A 197 -12.21 -21.82 2.29
CA ALA A 197 -13.01 -20.78 2.89
C ALA A 197 -12.11 -19.58 3.22
N ASN A 198 -12.38 -18.44 2.58
CA ASN A 198 -11.68 -17.20 2.89
C ASN A 198 -12.05 -16.73 4.31
N SER A 199 -11.15 -16.99 5.24
CA SER A 199 -11.34 -16.70 6.65
C SER A 199 -11.32 -15.20 6.95
N CYS A 200 -10.80 -14.35 6.05
CA CYS A 200 -10.89 -12.90 6.19
C CYS A 200 -12.34 -12.38 6.07
N LEU A 201 -13.23 -13.11 5.38
CA LEU A 201 -14.65 -12.75 5.30
C LEU A 201 -15.40 -13.04 6.61
N ILE A 202 -14.85 -13.91 7.46
CA ILE A 202 -15.45 -14.29 8.74
C ILE A 202 -14.75 -13.52 9.86
N ARG A 203 -15.45 -12.54 10.45
CA ARG A 203 -14.91 -11.70 11.55
C ARG A 203 -13.52 -11.10 11.25
N HIS A 204 -13.27 -10.70 9.99
CA HIS A 204 -12.00 -10.11 9.55
C HIS A 204 -10.78 -11.01 9.82
N GLY A 205 -10.95 -12.34 9.80
CA GLY A 205 -9.90 -13.31 10.11
C GLY A 205 -9.40 -13.26 11.57
N GLY A 206 -10.06 -12.50 12.44
CA GLY A 206 -9.52 -12.18 13.76
C GLY A 206 -8.39 -11.13 13.75
N CYS A 207 -8.11 -10.51 12.59
CA CYS A 207 -7.14 -9.43 12.48
C CYS A 207 -7.64 -8.15 13.14
N HIS A 208 -6.71 -7.34 13.64
CA HIS A 208 -6.99 -6.04 14.22
C HIS A 208 -7.69 -5.12 13.20
N LYS A 209 -8.51 -4.17 13.68
CA LYS A 209 -9.26 -3.22 12.82
C LYS A 209 -8.38 -2.33 11.92
N HIS A 210 -7.12 -2.14 12.30
CA HIS A 210 -6.11 -1.37 11.56
C HIS A 210 -5.05 -2.28 10.91
N ALA A 211 -5.34 -3.58 10.82
CA ALA A 211 -4.56 -4.52 10.04
C ALA A 211 -5.28 -4.83 8.72
N ASP A 212 -4.52 -5.26 7.74
CA ASP A 212 -5.00 -5.93 6.53
C ASP A 212 -4.97 -7.44 6.77
N CYS A 213 -6.05 -8.12 6.39
CA CYS A 213 -6.18 -9.57 6.47
C CYS A 213 -5.82 -10.19 5.12
N ILE A 214 -4.87 -11.11 5.13
CA ILE A 214 -4.39 -11.82 3.94
C ILE A 214 -4.68 -13.31 4.15
N PRO A 215 -5.52 -13.95 3.32
CA PRO A 215 -5.73 -15.39 3.42
C PRO A 215 -4.44 -16.12 3.01
N THR A 216 -4.01 -17.10 3.82
CA THR A 216 -2.79 -17.89 3.57
C THR A 216 -3.06 -19.38 3.40
N GLY A 217 -4.32 -19.81 3.49
CA GLY A 217 -4.77 -21.18 3.28
C GLY A 217 -6.11 -21.45 3.96
N PRO A 218 -6.56 -22.72 4.01
CA PRO A 218 -7.81 -23.12 4.65
C PRO A 218 -7.75 -22.79 6.14
N GLN A 219 -8.66 -21.93 6.61
CA GLN A 219 -8.70 -21.45 7.99
C GLN A 219 -7.45 -20.70 8.48
N GLN A 220 -6.55 -20.30 7.57
CA GLN A 220 -5.32 -19.58 7.91
C GLN A 220 -5.33 -18.19 7.32
N VAL A 221 -4.96 -17.22 8.16
CA VAL A 221 -4.81 -15.82 7.76
C VAL A 221 -3.50 -15.28 8.30
N SER A 222 -2.93 -14.34 7.56
CA SER A 222 -1.85 -13.46 8.02
C SER A 222 -2.40 -12.06 8.18
N CYS A 223 -2.13 -11.44 9.33
CA CYS A 223 -2.55 -10.08 9.63
C CYS A 223 -1.34 -9.16 9.61
N SER A 224 -1.37 -8.12 8.80
CA SER A 224 -0.32 -7.09 8.77
C SER A 224 -0.90 -5.73 9.14
N CYS A 225 -0.26 -4.99 10.05
CA CYS A 225 -0.69 -3.62 10.32
C CYS A 225 -0.61 -2.76 9.04
N ARG A 226 -1.61 -1.89 8.86
CA ARG A 226 -1.63 -0.91 7.77
C ARG A 226 -0.48 0.07 7.91
N GLU A 227 -0.17 0.75 6.80
CA GLU A 227 0.83 1.82 6.79
C GLU A 227 0.56 2.86 7.89
N GLY A 228 1.61 3.22 8.64
CA GLY A 228 1.51 4.13 9.79
C GLY A 228 1.17 3.45 11.13
N TYR A 229 0.99 2.12 11.17
CA TYR A 229 0.74 1.36 12.39
C TYR A 229 1.82 0.30 12.64
N SER A 230 2.04 -0.05 13.91
CA SER A 230 2.96 -1.11 14.35
C SER A 230 2.30 -2.00 15.40
N GLY A 231 2.62 -3.28 15.38
CA GLY A 231 2.11 -4.26 16.33
C GLY A 231 2.09 -5.67 15.75
N ASP A 232 1.32 -6.55 16.37
CA ASP A 232 1.22 -7.97 15.99
C ASP A 232 0.17 -8.26 14.90
N GLY A 233 -0.58 -7.25 14.45
CA GLY A 233 -1.62 -7.44 13.43
C GLY A 233 -2.93 -8.02 13.95
N ILE A 234 -2.96 -8.56 15.17
CA ILE A 234 -4.10 -9.32 15.72
C ILE A 234 -4.72 -8.56 16.90
N ARG A 235 -3.94 -8.31 17.94
CA ARG A 235 -4.39 -7.57 19.13
C ARG A 235 -3.93 -6.11 19.09
N THR A 236 -2.76 -5.86 18.50
CA THR A 236 -2.14 -4.55 18.46
C THR A 236 -1.82 -4.16 17.02
N CYS A 237 -2.39 -3.04 16.60
CA CYS A 237 -1.81 -2.18 15.57
C CYS A 237 -2.01 -0.77 16.09
N ASP A 238 -1.00 -0.27 16.76
CA ASP A 238 -0.97 1.07 17.34
C ASP A 238 -0.28 2.03 16.37
N LEU A 239 -0.66 3.31 16.41
CA LEU A 239 -0.03 4.32 15.59
C LEU A 239 1.49 4.30 15.84
N LEU A 240 2.25 4.16 14.78
CA LEU A 240 3.70 4.15 14.85
C LEU A 240 4.14 5.55 15.28
N ASP A 241 4.80 5.66 16.43
CA ASP A 241 5.33 6.95 16.88
C ASP A 241 6.50 7.35 15.96
N PRO A 242 6.29 8.36 15.10
CA PRO A 242 7.31 8.74 14.14
C PRO A 242 8.51 9.44 14.81
N CYS A 243 8.46 9.75 16.11
CA CYS A 243 9.58 10.27 16.90
C CYS A 243 10.50 9.17 17.45
N SER A 244 10.03 7.92 17.54
CA SER A 244 10.78 6.80 18.12
C SER A 244 11.98 6.37 17.26
N GLN A 245 12.00 6.72 15.97
CA GLN A 245 13.15 6.48 15.08
C GLN A 245 13.80 7.79 14.66
N ASN A 246 15.12 7.89 14.84
CA ASN A 246 15.95 9.02 14.43
C ASN A 246 15.39 10.42 14.83
N ASN A 247 14.83 10.55 16.04
CA ASN A 247 14.13 11.75 16.55
C ASN A 247 13.11 12.33 15.55
N GLY A 248 12.46 11.46 14.79
CA GLY A 248 11.58 11.86 13.71
C GLY A 248 12.21 12.79 12.68
N GLY A 249 13.49 12.60 12.35
CA GLY A 249 14.20 13.47 11.41
C GLY A 249 14.28 14.94 11.83
N CYS A 250 13.86 15.28 13.04
CA CYS A 250 14.02 16.62 13.61
C CYS A 250 15.51 16.91 13.82
N SER A 251 15.85 18.19 13.94
CA SER A 251 17.21 18.59 14.31
C SER A 251 17.65 17.91 15.61
N LEU A 252 18.96 17.68 15.79
CA LEU A 252 19.52 17.23 17.06
C LEU A 252 19.20 18.20 18.23
N HIS A 253 18.93 19.46 17.92
CA HIS A 253 18.56 20.51 18.88
C HIS A 253 17.06 20.79 18.91
N ALA A 254 16.24 19.90 18.35
CA ALA A 254 14.79 19.97 18.39
C ALA A 254 14.18 18.81 19.17
N VAL A 255 13.06 19.08 19.82
CA VAL A 255 12.20 18.08 20.42
C VAL A 255 11.16 17.65 19.40
N CYS A 256 11.08 16.35 19.12
CA CYS A 256 10.03 15.75 18.32
C CYS A 256 8.80 15.48 19.19
N LYS A 257 7.62 15.86 18.70
CA LYS A 257 6.33 15.52 19.31
C LYS A 257 5.41 14.92 18.26
N SER A 258 4.91 13.72 18.52
CA SER A 258 3.92 13.07 17.66
C SER A 258 2.58 13.81 17.73
N THR A 259 1.98 14.07 16.57
CA THR A 259 0.68 14.74 16.46
C THR A 259 -0.48 13.80 16.14
N GLY A 260 -0.22 12.50 16.02
CA GLY A 260 -1.19 11.50 15.54
C GLY A 260 -1.06 11.23 14.04
N ASP A 261 -1.69 10.15 13.56
CA ASP A 261 -1.74 9.73 12.16
C ASP A 261 -0.37 9.61 11.45
N GLY A 262 0.67 9.21 12.20
CA GLY A 262 2.04 9.10 11.69
C GLY A 262 2.72 10.46 11.44
N GLN A 263 2.09 11.58 11.77
CA GLN A 263 2.66 12.92 11.66
C GLN A 263 3.40 13.35 12.93
N ARG A 264 4.34 14.29 12.77
CA ARG A 264 5.13 14.87 13.87
C ARG A 264 5.37 16.35 13.68
N THR A 265 5.57 17.02 14.80
CA THR A 265 6.07 18.40 14.87
C THR A 265 7.45 18.42 15.51
N CYS A 266 8.36 19.20 14.92
CA CYS A 266 9.68 19.45 15.47
C CYS A 266 9.72 20.87 16.04
N THR A 267 10.19 21.04 17.27
CA THR A 267 10.35 22.37 17.87
C THR A 267 11.77 22.54 18.40
N CYS A 268 12.49 23.55 17.91
CA CYS A 268 13.82 23.90 18.40
C CYS A 268 13.80 24.22 19.91
N ASP A 269 14.92 24.00 20.60
CA ASP A 269 15.11 24.50 21.96
C ASP A 269 15.08 26.03 21.97
N ALA A 270 13.96 26.59 22.43
CA ALA A 270 13.71 28.03 22.45
C ALA A 270 14.67 28.80 23.36
N ALA A 271 15.37 28.14 24.30
CA ALA A 271 16.34 28.81 25.16
C ALA A 271 17.66 29.10 24.45
N HIS A 272 18.03 28.32 23.42
CA HIS A 272 19.39 28.36 22.85
C HIS A 272 19.46 28.31 21.32
N THR A 273 18.36 28.04 20.63
CA THR A 273 18.34 27.85 19.18
C THR A 273 17.09 28.44 18.52
N VAL A 274 17.20 28.76 17.23
CA VAL A 274 16.11 29.27 16.40
C VAL A 274 16.04 28.48 15.08
N GLY A 275 14.84 28.34 14.52
CA GLY A 275 14.62 27.68 13.23
C GLY A 275 13.27 26.98 13.11
N ASP A 276 13.14 26.11 12.11
CA ASP A 276 11.89 25.42 11.74
C ASP A 276 11.69 24.06 12.44
N GLY A 277 12.59 23.70 13.37
CA GLY A 277 12.60 22.41 14.07
C GLY A 277 13.34 21.29 13.34
N PHE A 278 13.51 21.38 12.02
CA PHE A 278 14.36 20.46 11.25
C PHE A 278 15.79 20.99 11.16
N THR A 279 15.92 22.31 11.04
CA THR A 279 17.17 23.05 11.10
C THR A 279 17.10 24.01 12.28
N CYS A 280 17.83 23.71 13.35
CA CYS A 280 17.94 24.58 14.53
C CYS A 280 19.36 25.14 14.63
N ARG A 281 19.49 26.46 14.57
CA ARG A 281 20.77 27.18 14.64
C ARG A 281 20.90 27.91 15.96
N ALA A 282 22.10 27.87 16.53
CA ALA A 282 22.44 28.54 17.78
C ALA A 282 22.82 30.01 17.54
N ARG A 283 23.64 30.59 18.44
CA ARG A 283 24.22 31.92 18.26
C ARG A 283 25.21 31.94 17.09
N VAL A 284 25.33 33.07 16.38
CA VAL A 284 26.17 33.22 15.17
C VAL A 284 27.61 32.75 15.37
N GLY A 285 28.19 33.01 16.55
CA GLY A 285 29.56 32.60 16.85
C GLY A 285 29.74 31.07 16.92
N LEU A 286 28.72 30.35 17.38
CA LEU A 286 28.77 28.88 17.42
C LEU A 286 28.53 28.28 16.03
N GLU A 287 27.64 28.88 15.24
CA GLU A 287 27.38 28.48 13.85
C GLU A 287 28.63 28.64 12.99
N LEU A 288 29.33 29.78 13.10
CA LEU A 288 30.60 30.02 12.39
C LEU A 288 31.72 29.03 12.77
N LEU A 289 31.69 28.48 13.99
CA LEU A 289 32.66 27.46 14.43
C LEU A 289 32.30 26.06 13.90
N ARG A 290 31.00 25.78 13.74
CA ARG A 290 30.48 24.47 13.34
C ARG A 290 30.43 24.30 11.82
N ASP A 291 30.17 25.37 11.10
CA ASP A 291 30.03 25.34 9.65
C ASP A 291 31.40 25.30 8.96
N LYS A 292 31.64 24.23 8.20
CA LYS A 292 32.88 24.06 7.43
C LYS A 292 33.04 25.11 6.35
N GLN A 293 31.93 25.60 5.78
CA GLN A 293 31.94 26.65 4.76
C GLN A 293 32.33 28.00 5.35
N ALA A 294 32.18 28.19 6.67
CA ALA A 294 32.61 29.39 7.40
C ALA A 294 34.07 29.33 7.89
N SER A 295 34.84 28.31 7.48
CA SER A 295 36.18 28.05 8.00
C SER A 295 37.19 29.18 7.80
N PHE A 296 36.96 30.08 6.84
CA PHE A 296 37.76 31.29 6.66
C PHE A 296 37.80 32.16 7.94
N PHE A 297 36.71 32.22 8.71
CA PHE A 297 36.64 32.95 9.97
C PHE A 297 36.82 32.09 11.22
N SER A 298 36.57 30.78 11.14
CA SER A 298 36.58 29.90 12.33
C SER A 298 37.94 29.85 13.04
N LEU A 299 39.05 29.92 12.30
CA LEU A 299 40.42 29.85 12.81
C LEU A 299 40.79 30.96 13.81
N TYR A 300 40.12 32.11 13.75
CA TYR A 300 40.42 33.27 14.60
C TYR A 300 39.23 33.73 15.43
N LEU A 301 38.09 33.03 15.33
CA LEU A 301 36.84 33.44 15.97
C LEU A 301 36.94 33.53 17.51
N LEU A 302 37.77 32.67 18.12
CA LEU A 302 37.98 32.64 19.58
C LEU A 302 38.71 33.89 20.12
N GLU A 303 39.41 34.63 19.26
CA GLU A 303 40.09 35.87 19.64
C GLU A 303 39.14 37.08 19.66
N TYR A 304 38.02 37.01 18.94
CA TYR A 304 37.05 38.10 18.82
C TYR A 304 35.95 37.98 19.89
N LYS A 305 35.92 38.94 20.82
CA LYS A 305 34.94 38.95 21.92
C LYS A 305 33.61 39.57 21.51
N GLU A 306 33.57 40.27 20.38
CA GLU A 306 32.44 41.07 19.91
C GLU A 306 31.20 40.22 19.63
N LEU A 307 31.35 39.02 19.07
CA LEU A 307 30.23 38.13 18.78
C LEU A 307 29.68 37.39 20.00
N LYS A 308 30.28 37.57 21.19
CA LYS A 308 29.77 36.99 22.45
C LYS A 308 28.56 37.75 23.01
N GLY A 309 28.36 39.00 22.58
CA GLY A 309 27.22 39.81 22.98
C GLY A 309 25.88 39.29 22.44
N ASP A 310 24.79 39.93 22.88
CA ASP A 310 23.43 39.52 22.53
C ASP A 310 23.00 39.94 21.11
N GLY A 311 23.83 40.70 20.39
CA GLY A 311 23.53 41.15 19.03
C GLY A 311 22.45 42.24 19.00
N PRO A 312 21.68 42.35 17.90
CA PRO A 312 21.76 41.52 16.70
C PRO A 312 23.01 41.81 15.85
N PHE A 313 23.48 40.79 15.13
CA PHE A 313 24.58 40.90 14.17
C PHE A 313 24.11 40.54 12.76
N THR A 314 24.63 41.22 11.74
CA THR A 314 24.59 40.76 10.35
C THR A 314 26.02 40.48 9.92
N ILE A 315 26.29 39.24 9.52
CA ILE A 315 27.66 38.78 9.25
C ILE A 315 27.73 38.28 7.80
N PHE A 316 28.67 38.83 7.05
CA PHE A 316 28.96 38.41 5.69
C PHE A 316 30.12 37.42 5.71
N VAL A 317 29.87 36.16 5.37
CA VAL A 317 30.80 35.04 5.58
C VAL A 317 31.42 34.61 4.24
N PRO A 318 32.73 34.78 4.02
CA PRO A 318 33.39 34.24 2.84
C PRO A 318 33.27 32.72 2.81
N HIS A 319 32.59 32.21 1.77
CA HIS A 319 32.35 30.78 1.61
C HIS A 319 33.63 30.05 1.25
N ALA A 320 34.08 29.12 2.09
CA ALA A 320 35.39 28.47 2.00
C ALA A 320 35.71 27.91 0.60
N ASP A 321 34.78 27.21 -0.03
CA ASP A 321 34.99 26.59 -1.35
C ASP A 321 35.19 27.61 -2.49
N LEU A 322 34.78 28.87 -2.27
CA LEU A 322 34.93 29.97 -3.22
C LEU A 322 36.20 30.80 -2.94
N MET A 323 36.90 30.53 -1.83
CA MET A 323 38.14 31.21 -1.42
C MET A 323 39.41 30.54 -1.97
N THR A 324 39.39 30.12 -3.23
CA THR A 324 40.50 29.36 -3.87
C THR A 324 41.48 30.23 -4.65
N ASN A 325 41.15 31.48 -4.94
CA ASN A 325 41.91 32.39 -5.83
C ASN A 325 42.54 33.59 -5.11
N LEU A 326 42.78 33.53 -3.80
CA LEU A 326 43.48 34.60 -3.10
C LEU A 326 44.99 34.52 -3.36
N SER A 327 45.58 35.62 -3.86
CA SER A 327 47.03 35.74 -4.05
C SER A 327 47.80 35.71 -2.72
N GLN A 328 49.11 35.42 -2.76
CA GLN A 328 49.96 35.47 -1.57
C GLN A 328 49.94 36.85 -0.90
N ASP A 329 49.88 37.92 -1.69
CA ASP A 329 49.84 39.30 -1.18
C ASP A 329 48.51 39.60 -0.48
N GLU A 330 47.38 39.17 -1.06
CA GLU A 330 46.07 39.28 -0.41
C GLU A 330 46.03 38.50 0.90
N MET A 331 46.58 37.28 0.91
CA MET A 331 46.70 36.45 2.11
C MET A 331 47.53 37.14 3.19
N ALA A 332 48.66 37.77 2.82
CA ALA A 332 49.53 38.50 3.74
C ALA A 332 48.82 39.71 4.34
N ARG A 333 48.13 40.51 3.50
CA ARG A 333 47.31 41.66 3.92
C ARG A 333 46.22 41.26 4.91
N ILE A 334 45.49 40.18 4.59
CA ILE A 334 44.41 39.63 5.43
C ILE A 334 44.97 39.18 6.77
N ARG A 335 46.08 38.43 6.79
CA ARG A 335 46.70 37.95 8.04
C ARG A 335 47.20 39.10 8.91
N ALA A 336 47.87 40.10 8.31
CA ALA A 336 48.37 41.27 9.02
C ALA A 336 47.24 42.11 9.63
N ASN A 337 46.08 42.19 8.96
CA ASN A 337 44.96 43.04 9.34
C ASN A 337 43.70 42.25 9.77
N ARG A 338 43.89 41.03 10.27
CA ARG A 338 42.81 40.05 10.53
C ARG A 338 41.63 40.62 11.32
N GLN A 339 41.90 41.42 12.36
CA GLN A 339 40.86 41.99 13.20
C GLN A 339 40.02 43.02 12.44
N LEU A 340 40.66 43.89 11.67
CA LEU A 340 39.97 44.92 10.90
C LEU A 340 39.15 44.30 9.76
N VAL A 341 39.70 43.28 9.08
CA VAL A 341 38.99 42.52 8.04
C VAL A 341 37.77 41.85 8.63
N PHE A 342 37.89 41.14 9.76
CA PHE A 342 36.75 40.54 10.44
C PHE A 342 35.68 41.56 10.80
N ARG A 343 36.05 42.68 11.42
CA ARG A 343 35.12 43.76 11.78
C ARG A 343 34.46 44.43 10.57
N TYR A 344 35.09 44.38 9.39
CA TYR A 344 34.50 44.88 8.14
C TYR A 344 33.43 43.94 7.55
N HIS A 345 33.40 42.67 7.97
CA HIS A 345 32.37 41.71 7.57
C HIS A 345 31.18 41.66 8.54
N VAL A 346 31.24 42.40 9.65
CA VAL A 346 30.22 42.36 10.69
C VAL A 346 29.55 43.73 10.80
N VAL A 347 28.23 43.76 10.64
CA VAL A 347 27.37 44.88 11.02
C VAL A 347 26.78 44.55 12.38
N GLY A 348 26.97 45.44 13.35
CA GLY A 348 26.43 45.27 14.71
C GLY A 348 25.14 46.07 14.91
N CYS A 349 24.37 45.68 15.92
CA CYS A 349 23.09 46.31 16.34
C CYS A 349 21.99 46.30 15.26
N ARG A 350 22.19 45.56 14.16
CA ARG A 350 21.22 45.42 13.08
C ARG A 350 21.21 43.97 12.59
N GLN A 351 20.03 43.39 12.52
CA GLN A 351 19.77 42.15 11.79
C GLN A 351 19.19 42.59 10.45
N LEU A 352 19.92 42.40 9.36
CA LEU A 352 19.55 42.82 8.02
C LEU A 352 19.39 41.56 7.16
N ARG A 353 18.14 41.17 6.90
CA ARG A 353 17.77 40.12 5.94
C ARG A 353 17.95 40.62 4.51
N SER A 354 17.86 39.72 3.53
CA SER A 354 18.05 40.02 2.10
C SER A 354 17.24 41.25 1.63
N GLN A 355 15.99 41.36 2.05
CA GLN A 355 15.12 42.51 1.71
C GLN A 355 15.63 43.81 2.35
N GLU A 356 15.93 43.77 3.66
CA GLU A 356 16.40 44.93 4.43
C GLU A 356 17.76 45.44 3.92
N LEU A 357 18.64 44.54 3.44
CA LEU A 357 19.90 44.92 2.80
C LEU A 357 19.67 45.82 1.58
N LEU A 358 18.69 45.48 0.74
CA LEU A 358 18.37 46.22 -0.48
C LEU A 358 17.59 47.51 -0.20
N GLU A 359 16.70 47.50 0.79
CA GLU A 359 15.93 48.68 1.20
C GLU A 359 16.82 49.77 1.80
N GLU A 360 17.76 49.38 2.66
CA GLU A 360 18.69 50.31 3.30
C GLU A 360 19.77 50.81 2.34
N GLY A 361 20.22 49.95 1.41
CA GLY A 361 21.27 50.23 0.43
C GLY A 361 22.68 50.41 1.00
N TYR A 362 22.82 50.78 2.27
CA TYR A 362 24.11 50.93 2.96
C TYR A 362 24.03 50.50 4.44
N ALA A 363 25.12 49.93 4.96
CA ALA A 363 25.27 49.70 6.40
C ALA A 363 26.70 49.92 6.88
N THR A 364 26.86 50.56 8.03
CA THR A 364 28.16 50.73 8.69
C THR A 364 28.57 49.48 9.45
N THR A 365 29.77 48.98 9.19
CA THR A 365 30.33 47.78 9.83
C THR A 365 31.00 48.12 11.16
N LEU A 366 31.37 47.11 11.94
CA LEU A 366 32.14 47.26 13.18
C LEU A 366 33.56 47.82 12.97
N SER A 367 34.04 47.87 11.73
CA SER A 367 35.29 48.56 11.38
C SER A 367 35.12 50.08 11.24
N GLY A 368 33.87 50.58 11.21
CA GLY A 368 33.53 51.98 10.95
C GLY A 368 33.29 52.32 9.47
N HIS A 369 33.61 51.40 8.56
CA HIS A 369 33.42 51.60 7.12
C HIS A 369 32.02 51.16 6.66
N PRO A 370 31.41 51.88 5.71
CA PRO A 370 30.16 51.46 5.09
C PRO A 370 30.38 50.31 4.10
N LEU A 371 29.37 49.45 4.01
CA LEU A 371 29.13 48.53 2.90
C LEU A 371 27.99 49.08 2.08
N ARG A 372 28.08 48.93 0.76
CA ARG A 372 27.01 49.23 -0.20
C ARG A 372 26.35 47.94 -0.63
N PHE A 373 25.03 47.91 -0.70
CA PHE A 373 24.25 46.78 -1.19
C PHE A 373 23.56 47.16 -2.50
N SER A 374 23.61 46.26 -3.48
CA SER A 374 22.96 46.43 -4.78
C SER A 374 22.40 45.09 -5.25
N GLU A 375 21.36 45.14 -6.09
CA GLU A 375 20.82 43.95 -6.74
C GLU A 375 21.19 43.98 -8.22
N ARG A 376 21.69 42.85 -8.73
CA ARG A 376 21.90 42.65 -10.16
C ARG A 376 21.53 41.22 -10.53
N GLU A 377 20.68 41.09 -11.55
CA GLU A 377 20.28 39.79 -12.11
C GLU A 377 19.72 38.82 -11.02
N GLY A 378 18.97 39.37 -10.04
CA GLY A 378 18.39 38.60 -8.94
C GLY A 378 19.37 38.17 -7.84
N SER A 379 20.61 38.66 -7.87
CA SER A 379 21.63 38.40 -6.85
C SER A 379 22.00 39.70 -6.12
N ILE A 380 22.20 39.60 -4.80
CA ILE A 380 22.68 40.72 -3.97
C ILE A 380 24.21 40.81 -4.08
N TYR A 381 24.70 42.02 -4.30
CA TYR A 381 26.11 42.37 -4.34
C TYR A 381 26.46 43.33 -3.21
N ILE A 382 27.62 43.11 -2.61
CA ILE A 382 28.22 43.95 -1.59
C ILE A 382 29.40 44.67 -2.23
N ASN A 383 29.41 46.00 -2.11
CA ASN A 383 30.37 46.89 -2.75
C ASN A 383 30.51 46.64 -4.27
N ASP A 384 29.44 46.17 -4.91
CA ASP A 384 29.35 45.86 -6.34
C ASP A 384 30.26 44.73 -6.87
N PHE A 385 31.04 44.05 -6.02
CA PHE A 385 31.95 42.98 -6.45
C PHE A 385 31.78 41.65 -5.71
N ALA A 386 31.31 41.66 -4.46
CA ALA A 386 31.15 40.44 -3.68
C ALA A 386 29.69 40.00 -3.74
N ARG A 387 29.42 38.81 -4.30
CA ARG A 387 28.06 38.32 -4.46
C ARG A 387 27.66 37.51 -3.23
N VAL A 388 26.43 37.69 -2.76
CA VAL A 388 25.79 36.84 -1.76
C VAL A 388 25.36 35.53 -2.44
N VAL A 389 25.91 34.40 -1.98
CA VAL A 389 25.66 33.06 -2.54
C VAL A 389 24.65 32.25 -1.74
N SER A 390 24.52 32.54 -0.45
CA SER A 390 23.46 32.02 0.42
C SER A 390 23.12 33.09 1.43
N SER A 391 21.84 33.42 1.57
CA SER A 391 21.38 34.51 2.43
C SER A 391 20.45 34.01 3.52
N ASP A 392 20.16 34.89 4.49
CA ASP A 392 19.13 34.72 5.52
C ASP A 392 19.30 33.48 6.40
N GLN A 393 20.54 33.09 6.68
CA GLN A 393 20.81 32.05 7.66
C GLN A 393 20.65 32.59 9.07
N GLU A 394 19.45 32.41 9.64
CA GLU A 394 19.11 32.94 10.96
C GLU A 394 19.84 32.24 12.10
N ALA A 395 20.24 33.02 13.09
CA ALA A 395 20.85 32.58 14.31
C ALA A 395 20.24 33.36 15.48
N VAL A 396 20.41 32.85 16.70
CA VAL A 396 19.75 33.42 17.90
C VAL A 396 20.01 34.91 18.10
N ASN A 397 21.22 35.38 17.76
CA ASN A 397 21.64 36.77 17.94
C ASN A 397 22.05 37.44 16.62
N GLY A 398 21.55 36.98 15.47
CA GLY A 398 21.87 37.60 14.20
C GLY A 398 21.51 36.80 12.95
N VAL A 399 22.06 37.22 11.82
CA VAL A 399 21.88 36.59 10.52
C VAL A 399 23.22 36.47 9.79
N LEU A 400 23.41 35.35 9.10
CA LEU A 400 24.58 35.04 8.30
C LEU A 400 24.21 35.09 6.80
N HIS A 401 25.06 35.75 6.02
CA HIS A 401 25.00 35.79 4.56
C HIS A 401 26.34 35.32 4.01
N PHE A 402 26.37 34.21 3.29
CA PHE A 402 27.59 33.72 2.67
C PHE A 402 27.87 34.46 1.37
N ILE A 403 29.13 34.82 1.17
CA ILE A 403 29.62 35.60 0.02
C ILE A 403 30.78 34.89 -0.69
N ASP A 404 30.97 35.20 -1.96
CA ASP A 404 32.00 34.59 -2.82
C ASP A 404 33.35 35.32 -2.84
N ARG A 405 33.50 36.39 -2.05
CA ARG A 405 34.76 37.15 -1.92
C ARG A 405 35.03 37.57 -0.48
N VAL A 406 36.30 37.81 -0.16
CA VAL A 406 36.68 38.48 1.09
C VAL A 406 36.55 39.98 0.91
N LEU A 407 35.84 40.65 1.83
CA LEU A 407 35.74 42.11 1.87
C LEU A 407 37.01 42.69 2.51
N LEU A 408 37.74 43.52 1.76
CA LEU A 408 38.92 44.23 2.27
C LEU A 408 38.57 45.70 2.53
N PRO A 409 38.77 46.21 3.76
CA PRO A 409 38.53 47.62 4.05
C PRO A 409 39.58 48.50 3.35
N PRO A 410 39.27 49.78 3.06
CA PRO A 410 40.13 50.67 2.27
C PRO A 410 41.59 50.77 2.75
N GLN A 411 41.84 50.73 4.07
CA GLN A 411 43.21 50.77 4.61
C GLN A 411 44.04 49.53 4.28
N VAL A 412 43.40 48.38 4.07
CA VAL A 412 44.09 47.11 3.82
C VAL A 412 44.41 46.95 2.33
N LEU A 413 43.60 47.55 1.45
CA LEU A 413 43.85 47.59 0.01
C LEU A 413 45.17 48.31 -0.34
N HIS A 414 45.57 49.31 0.45
CA HIS A 414 46.80 50.09 0.24
C HIS A 414 47.94 49.75 1.22
N TRP A 415 47.81 48.66 1.99
CA TRP A 415 48.86 48.22 2.91
C TRP A 415 50.14 47.82 2.18
N GLU A 416 51.30 48.28 2.61
CA GLU A 416 52.60 47.76 2.19
C GLU A 416 53.32 47.21 3.43
N PRO A 417 54.02 46.06 3.35
CA PRO A 417 54.82 45.56 4.46
C PRO A 417 55.94 46.58 4.74
N ASP A 418 55.92 47.19 5.93
CA ASP A 418 56.68 48.39 6.32
C ASP A 418 57.99 48.66 5.56
N THR A 419 58.04 49.83 4.91
CA THR A 419 59.25 50.65 4.89
C THR A 419 59.59 51.06 6.33
N ALA A 420 60.50 50.34 6.97
CA ALA A 420 61.08 50.78 8.24
C ALA A 420 61.75 52.16 8.06
N PRO A 421 61.56 53.13 8.96
CA PRO A 421 62.27 54.40 8.87
C PRO A 421 63.76 54.16 9.16
N ILE A 422 64.62 54.47 8.18
CA ILE A 422 66.08 54.51 8.33
C ILE A 422 66.39 55.60 9.38
N PRO A 423 67.14 55.29 10.47
CA PRO A 423 67.57 56.33 11.41
C PRO A 423 68.52 57.29 10.69
N ARG A 424 68.21 58.59 10.71
CA ARG A 424 69.19 59.60 10.32
C ARG A 424 70.23 59.72 11.44
N VAL A 425 71.49 59.52 11.05
CA VAL A 425 72.72 59.59 11.87
C VAL A 425 72.86 60.96 12.54
#